data_AF-A0A7X2TQF1-F1
#
_entry.id   AF-A0A7X2TQF1-F1
#
_cell.length_a   1.000
_cell.length_b   1.000
_cell.length_c   1.000
_cell.angle_alpha   90.00
_cell.angle_beta   90.00
_cell.angle_gamma   90.00
#
_symmetry.space_group_name_H-M   'P 1'
#
loop_
_entity.id
_entity.type
_entity.pdbx_description
1 polymer ?
#
loop_
_entity_poly.entity_id
_entity_poly.type
_entity_poly.pdbx_seq_one_letter_code
_entity_poly.pdbx_strand_id
1 'polypeptide(L)'
;MEKLLRDNIRVLEPYSSARDDFSGTAAVFLDANENFQNMISFDRINRYPDPRSLEVKKAFAKAYGVDVKNLTIGNGSDELIDILYRMFCECKRDSVLIMPPTYGEYKVLAAINDVNIISVVQKSDFTLDIESIKRELDEKAPKLMFLCSPNNPTGASIPLSQVKELAQYNKGITVVDEAYIDFSTNESAISLISENERIVVLRTLSKAWGLAGGRIGIAIASEEITSIMYKVKYPYNIPLPSQLCAIKALNSYSKVMEEAKKITIERERVRSALETIDGVKKIFPSDTNFLLVRVKRANEAYDELSKRGIIVRNRSKEVLCASCLRITIGSRAENDLMLSTLKEVLSEL
;
A
#
# COMPACT_ATOMS: atom_id res chain seq x y z
N MET A 1 15.88 -26.80 17.05
CA MET A 1 15.05 -25.82 16.32
C MET A 1 15.49 -25.65 14.87
N GLU A 2 16.76 -25.38 14.56
CA GLU A 2 17.21 -25.14 13.17
C GLU A 2 16.90 -26.26 12.16
N LYS A 3 16.91 -27.53 12.60
CA LYS A 3 16.53 -28.69 11.75
C LYS A 3 15.02 -28.82 11.51
N LEU A 4 14.19 -28.05 12.21
CA LEU A 4 12.72 -28.10 12.14
C LEU A 4 12.12 -26.92 11.36
N LEU A 5 12.88 -25.84 11.15
CA LEU A 5 12.43 -24.67 10.41
C LEU A 5 12.57 -24.90 8.90
N ARG A 6 11.63 -24.38 8.13
CA ARG A 6 11.78 -24.28 6.67
C ARG A 6 13.00 -23.40 6.35
N ASP A 7 13.75 -23.76 5.31
CA ASP A 7 14.95 -23.01 4.92
C ASP A 7 14.68 -21.53 4.64
N ASN A 8 13.55 -21.20 4.00
CA ASN A 8 13.20 -19.81 3.69
C ASN A 8 12.91 -18.99 4.97
N ILE A 9 12.38 -19.61 6.01
CA ILE A 9 12.13 -18.96 7.31
C ILE A 9 13.42 -18.80 8.11
N ARG A 10 14.38 -19.73 7.95
CA ARG A 10 15.69 -19.68 8.64
C ARG A 10 16.51 -18.44 8.26
N VAL A 11 16.34 -17.94 7.04
CA VAL A 11 17.06 -16.76 6.53
C VAL A 11 16.18 -15.50 6.44
N LEU A 12 14.92 -15.59 6.88
CA LEU A 12 13.99 -14.46 6.84
C LEU A 12 14.42 -13.40 7.87
N GLU A 13 14.69 -12.19 7.40
CA GLU A 13 14.86 -11.04 8.30
C GLU A 13 13.48 -10.64 8.84
N PRO A 14 13.29 -10.63 10.17
CA PRO A 14 12.01 -10.27 10.77
C PRO A 14 11.73 -8.77 10.62
N TYR A 15 10.45 -8.43 10.70
CA TYR A 15 10.01 -7.05 10.90
C TYR A 15 10.63 -6.49 12.20
N SER A 16 11.34 -5.35 12.10
CA SER A 16 11.83 -4.58 13.25
C SER A 16 10.82 -3.50 13.62
N SER A 17 10.35 -3.50 14.86
CA SER A 17 9.52 -2.45 15.44
C SER A 17 10.36 -1.41 16.17
N ALA A 18 9.79 -0.24 16.48
CA ALA A 18 10.49 0.78 17.27
C ALA A 18 10.94 0.29 18.66
N ARG A 19 10.36 -0.83 19.15
CA ARG A 19 10.73 -1.50 20.40
C ARG A 19 12.00 -2.35 20.28
N ASP A 20 12.40 -2.68 19.04
CA ASP A 20 13.57 -3.50 18.74
C ASP A 20 14.84 -2.65 18.50
N ASP A 21 14.68 -1.37 18.15
CA ASP A 21 15.76 -0.42 17.82
C ASP A 21 16.30 0.40 19.02
N PHE A 22 15.71 0.24 20.23
CA PHE A 22 16.06 1.01 21.43
C PHE A 22 16.75 0.13 22.50
N SER A 23 17.89 0.55 23.07
CA SER A 23 18.58 -0.14 24.18
C SER A 23 18.76 0.78 25.41
N GLY A 24 18.22 0.37 26.57
CA GLY A 24 18.17 1.18 27.80
C GLY A 24 16.81 1.09 28.51
N THR A 25 16.55 1.98 29.48
CA THR A 25 15.28 2.04 30.24
C THR A 25 14.42 3.23 29.79
N ALA A 26 13.17 3.00 29.33
CA ALA A 26 12.20 4.03 28.97
C ALA A 26 11.10 4.16 30.05
N ALA A 27 10.60 5.39 30.31
CA ALA A 27 9.59 5.68 31.33
C ALA A 27 8.19 6.06 30.77
N VAL A 28 8.07 6.24 29.46
CA VAL A 28 6.85 6.61 28.70
C VAL A 28 6.81 5.71 27.46
N PHE A 29 5.73 4.95 27.28
CA PHE A 29 5.56 4.01 26.15
C PHE A 29 4.67 4.65 25.08
N LEU A 30 5.32 5.27 24.10
CA LEU A 30 4.75 5.92 22.91
C LEU A 30 5.38 5.34 21.64
N ASP A 31 5.60 4.04 21.66
CA ASP A 31 6.55 3.35 20.80
C ASP A 31 5.86 2.29 19.92
N ALA A 32 4.86 1.60 20.47
CA ALA A 32 3.89 0.80 19.71
C ALA A 32 2.48 1.43 19.71
N ASN A 33 2.37 2.66 20.21
CA ASN A 33 1.20 3.52 20.10
C ASN A 33 -0.09 2.91 20.70
N GLU A 34 0.01 2.36 21.91
CA GLU A 34 -1.12 1.77 22.64
C GLU A 34 -1.85 2.82 23.49
N ASN A 35 -3.15 2.60 23.76
CA ASN A 35 -3.94 3.53 24.57
C ASN A 35 -3.49 3.50 26.04
N PHE A 36 -3.16 4.67 26.59
CA PHE A 36 -2.70 4.79 27.98
C PHE A 36 -3.82 4.61 29.01
N GLN A 37 -5.10 4.67 28.60
CA GLN A 37 -6.28 4.44 29.44
C GLN A 37 -7.20 3.37 28.83
N ASN A 38 -7.66 2.40 29.62
CA ASN A 38 -8.54 1.33 29.11
C ASN A 38 -10.02 1.72 29.24
N MET A 39 -10.55 2.40 28.22
CA MET A 39 -11.71 3.30 28.36
C MET A 39 -13.03 2.83 27.71
N ILE A 40 -13.05 1.74 26.94
CA ILE A 40 -14.22 1.38 26.12
C ILE A 40 -14.72 -0.04 26.42
N SER A 41 -16.00 -0.10 26.80
CA SER A 41 -16.88 -1.27 26.71
C SER A 41 -17.48 -1.29 25.30
N PHE A 42 -16.91 -2.08 24.39
CA PHE A 42 -17.62 -2.41 23.16
C PHE A 42 -18.74 -3.38 23.51
N ASP A 43 -19.98 -2.95 23.29
CA ASP A 43 -21.11 -3.87 23.41
C ASP A 43 -20.89 -5.07 22.51
N ARG A 44 -21.04 -6.27 23.08
CA ARG A 44 -20.79 -7.57 22.42
C ARG A 44 -19.33 -7.88 22.06
N ILE A 45 -18.31 -7.20 22.60
CA ILE A 45 -16.90 -7.61 22.42
C ILE A 45 -16.59 -9.01 22.95
N ASN A 46 -17.43 -9.50 23.88
CA ASN A 46 -17.40 -10.87 24.37
C ASN A 46 -17.90 -11.92 23.35
N ARG A 47 -18.37 -11.50 22.17
CA ARG A 47 -18.85 -12.37 21.10
C ARG A 47 -17.96 -12.24 19.87
N TYR A 48 -17.85 -13.34 19.11
CA TYR A 48 -17.18 -13.29 17.82
C TYR A 48 -17.87 -12.29 16.88
N PRO A 49 -17.09 -11.53 16.09
CA PRO A 49 -17.63 -10.63 15.08
C PRO A 49 -18.29 -11.41 13.93
N ASP A 50 -18.99 -10.71 13.04
CA ASP A 50 -19.46 -11.30 11.79
C ASP A 50 -18.24 -11.79 10.97
N PRO A 51 -18.10 -13.11 10.72
CA PRO A 51 -16.96 -13.67 10.01
C PRO A 51 -16.90 -13.29 8.53
N ARG A 52 -18.01 -12.80 7.97
CA ARG A 52 -18.10 -12.35 6.58
C ARG A 52 -18.01 -10.84 6.43
N SER A 53 -18.08 -10.09 7.53
CA SER A 53 -18.12 -8.63 7.56
C SER A 53 -19.19 -8.05 6.60
N LEU A 54 -20.37 -8.66 6.57
CA LEU A 54 -21.42 -8.39 5.59
C LEU A 54 -21.84 -6.92 5.57
N GLU A 55 -21.98 -6.29 6.73
CA GLU A 55 -22.37 -4.87 6.81
C GLU A 55 -21.26 -3.93 6.30
N VAL A 56 -19.98 -4.29 6.51
CA VAL A 56 -18.84 -3.57 5.90
C VAL A 56 -18.92 -3.68 4.38
N LYS A 57 -19.19 -4.90 3.87
CA LYS A 57 -19.33 -5.14 2.42
C LYS A 57 -20.48 -4.35 1.81
N LYS A 58 -21.65 -4.33 2.45
CA LYS A 58 -22.81 -3.54 1.99
C LYS A 58 -22.50 -2.05 1.94
N ALA A 59 -21.84 -1.51 2.97
CA ALA A 59 -21.45 -0.11 3.00
C ALA A 59 -20.43 0.22 1.89
N PHE A 60 -19.45 -0.66 1.66
CA PHE A 60 -18.47 -0.51 0.58
C PHE A 60 -19.12 -0.62 -0.81
N ALA A 61 -19.96 -1.64 -1.00
CA ALA A 61 -20.75 -1.85 -2.22
C ALA A 61 -21.55 -0.61 -2.61
N LYS A 62 -22.24 0.00 -1.64
CA LYS A 62 -22.98 1.25 -1.83
C LYS A 62 -22.07 2.42 -2.21
N ALA A 63 -20.90 2.54 -1.59
CA ALA A 63 -19.96 3.63 -1.82
C ALA A 63 -19.30 3.58 -3.21
N TYR A 64 -18.99 2.38 -3.70
CA TYR A 64 -18.21 2.19 -4.93
C TYR A 64 -19.00 1.59 -6.10
N GLY A 65 -20.29 1.29 -5.92
CA GLY A 65 -21.14 0.76 -6.99
C GLY A 65 -20.74 -0.66 -7.43
N VAL A 66 -20.37 -1.52 -6.47
CA VAL A 66 -19.94 -2.90 -6.72
C VAL A 66 -20.83 -3.89 -5.97
N ASP A 67 -20.90 -5.13 -6.44
CA ASP A 67 -21.72 -6.16 -5.81
C ASP A 67 -21.05 -6.77 -4.58
N VAL A 68 -21.83 -7.02 -3.52
CA VAL A 68 -21.36 -7.63 -2.26
C VAL A 68 -20.70 -9.00 -2.50
N LYS A 69 -21.15 -9.76 -3.50
CA LYS A 69 -20.60 -11.10 -3.81
C LYS A 69 -19.18 -11.06 -4.40
N ASN A 70 -18.74 -9.89 -4.87
CA ASN A 70 -17.41 -9.65 -5.43
C ASN A 70 -16.40 -9.13 -4.41
N LEU A 71 -16.80 -9.01 -3.14
CA LEU A 71 -15.99 -8.38 -2.09
C LEU A 71 -15.44 -9.39 -1.08
N THR A 72 -14.16 -9.29 -0.76
CA THR A 72 -13.52 -9.93 0.41
C THR A 72 -12.92 -8.86 1.31
N ILE A 73 -13.13 -8.96 2.62
CA ILE A 73 -12.56 -8.04 3.62
C ILE A 73 -11.36 -8.70 4.31
N GLY A 74 -10.25 -7.97 4.39
CA GLY A 74 -9.00 -8.41 5.02
C GLY A 74 -8.44 -7.41 6.04
N ASN A 75 -7.54 -7.88 6.88
CA ASN A 75 -6.85 -7.15 7.94
C ASN A 75 -5.78 -6.24 7.33
N GLY A 76 -6.24 -5.20 6.64
CA GLY A 76 -5.44 -4.46 5.64
C GLY A 76 -5.39 -5.19 4.30
N SER A 77 -4.88 -4.51 3.27
CA SER A 77 -4.66 -5.14 1.95
C SER A 77 -3.52 -6.16 2.00
N ASP A 78 -2.61 -6.07 2.97
CA ASP A 78 -1.49 -7.00 3.14
C ASP A 78 -1.98 -8.45 3.40
N GLU A 79 -3.01 -8.66 4.24
CA GLU A 79 -3.61 -10.00 4.43
C GLU A 79 -4.17 -10.55 3.10
N LEU A 80 -4.79 -9.68 2.30
CA LEU A 80 -5.38 -10.09 1.02
C LEU A 80 -4.30 -10.45 0.01
N ILE A 81 -3.16 -9.74 0.00
CA ILE A 81 -1.99 -10.11 -0.80
C ILE A 81 -1.47 -11.49 -0.37
N ASP A 82 -1.33 -11.75 0.93
CA ASP A 82 -0.89 -13.06 1.45
C ASP A 82 -1.86 -14.19 1.06
N ILE A 83 -3.17 -13.94 1.15
CA ILE A 83 -4.20 -14.89 0.70
C ILE A 83 -4.05 -15.20 -0.80
N LEU A 84 -3.77 -14.20 -1.63
CA LEU A 84 -3.56 -14.42 -3.08
C LEU A 84 -2.33 -15.29 -3.35
N TYR A 85 -1.22 -15.09 -2.63
CA TYR A 85 -0.06 -15.99 -2.70
C TYR A 85 -0.46 -17.42 -2.34
N ARG A 86 -1.14 -17.63 -1.21
CA ARG A 86 -1.56 -18.96 -0.74
C ARG A 86 -2.56 -19.65 -1.67
N MET A 87 -3.36 -18.89 -2.42
CA MET A 87 -4.36 -19.43 -3.34
C MET A 87 -3.76 -19.90 -4.66
N PHE A 88 -2.82 -19.13 -5.21
CA PHE A 88 -2.42 -19.28 -6.61
C PHE A 88 -0.99 -19.78 -6.79
N CYS A 89 -0.14 -19.69 -5.76
CA CYS A 89 1.27 -20.04 -5.84
C CYS A 89 1.61 -21.27 -5.00
N GLU A 90 2.18 -22.29 -5.63
CA GLU A 90 2.83 -23.39 -4.96
C GLU A 90 4.26 -23.02 -4.55
N CYS A 91 4.60 -23.32 -3.30
CA CYS A 91 5.91 -23.03 -2.72
C CYS A 91 7.04 -23.64 -3.56
N LYS A 92 8.13 -22.90 -3.76
CA LYS A 92 9.35 -23.24 -4.52
C LYS A 92 9.16 -23.55 -6.01
N ARG A 93 7.92 -23.60 -6.51
CA ARG A 93 7.62 -23.91 -7.91
C ARG A 93 7.19 -22.67 -8.68
N ASP A 94 6.18 -21.99 -8.16
CA ASP A 94 5.54 -20.91 -8.89
C ASP A 94 6.27 -19.57 -8.67
N SER A 95 5.95 -18.60 -9.52
CA SER A 95 6.53 -17.25 -9.47
C SER A 95 5.46 -16.16 -9.54
N VAL A 96 5.87 -14.95 -9.17
CA VAL A 96 5.10 -13.73 -9.33
C VAL A 96 5.91 -12.66 -10.06
N LEU A 97 5.22 -11.75 -10.74
CA LEU A 97 5.82 -10.63 -11.44
C LEU A 97 5.52 -9.31 -10.71
N ILE A 98 6.57 -8.53 -10.46
CA ILE A 98 6.49 -7.18 -9.88
C ILE A 98 7.32 -6.18 -10.68
N MET A 99 6.98 -4.88 -10.55
CA MET A 99 7.62 -3.81 -11.32
C MET A 99 8.31 -2.79 -10.40
N PRO A 100 9.54 -3.08 -9.91
CA PRO A 100 10.23 -2.18 -8.99
C PRO A 100 10.68 -0.87 -9.68
N PRO A 101 10.74 0.26 -8.96
CA PRO A 101 10.41 0.41 -7.54
C PRO A 101 8.90 0.39 -7.30
N THR A 102 8.44 -0.51 -6.43
CA THR A 102 7.02 -0.65 -6.07
C THR A 102 6.89 -1.03 -4.59
N TYR A 103 5.70 -1.41 -4.15
CA TYR A 103 5.45 -1.73 -2.75
C TYR A 103 6.24 -2.97 -2.31
N GLY A 104 7.07 -2.80 -1.27
CA GLY A 104 8.00 -3.84 -0.81
C GLY A 104 7.33 -5.09 -0.23
N GLU A 105 6.08 -4.98 0.23
CA GLU A 105 5.36 -6.08 0.84
C GLU A 105 5.15 -7.26 -0.12
N TYR A 106 5.03 -7.01 -1.43
CA TYR A 106 4.96 -8.09 -2.41
C TYR A 106 6.18 -9.01 -2.31
N LYS A 107 7.37 -8.45 -2.17
CA LYS A 107 8.62 -9.21 -2.03
C LYS A 107 8.68 -9.95 -0.70
N VAL A 108 8.26 -9.31 0.38
CA VAL A 108 8.23 -9.90 1.72
C VAL A 108 7.30 -11.11 1.75
N LEU A 109 6.07 -10.96 1.26
CA LEU A 109 5.07 -12.04 1.23
C LEU A 109 5.45 -13.16 0.26
N ALA A 110 6.07 -12.86 -0.88
CA ALA A 110 6.65 -13.88 -1.74
C ALA A 110 7.72 -14.70 -0.99
N ALA A 111 8.62 -14.06 -0.24
CA ALA A 111 9.65 -14.76 0.54
C ALA A 111 9.06 -15.61 1.68
N ILE A 112 8.05 -15.11 2.39
CA ILE A 112 7.33 -15.85 3.44
C ILE A 112 6.66 -17.10 2.85
N ASN A 113 6.02 -16.96 1.69
CA ASN A 113 5.38 -18.07 0.98
C ASN A 113 6.35 -18.91 0.15
N ASP A 114 7.65 -18.58 0.12
CA ASP A 114 8.69 -19.30 -0.65
C ASP A 114 8.38 -19.34 -2.15
N VAL A 115 7.91 -18.22 -2.70
CA VAL A 115 7.51 -18.03 -4.09
C VAL A 115 8.56 -17.20 -4.82
N ASN A 116 8.90 -17.61 -6.04
CA ASN A 116 9.92 -16.94 -6.83
C ASN A 116 9.44 -15.56 -7.32
N ILE A 117 10.36 -14.60 -7.44
CA ILE A 117 10.04 -13.24 -7.92
C ILE A 117 10.70 -13.02 -9.28
N ILE A 118 9.89 -12.57 -10.23
CA ILE A 118 10.31 -12.00 -11.49
C ILE A 118 10.17 -10.48 -11.36
N SER A 119 11.21 -9.74 -11.74
CA SER A 119 11.23 -8.29 -11.64
C SER A 119 11.46 -7.66 -13.01
N VAL A 120 10.54 -6.80 -13.44
CA VAL A 120 10.74 -5.91 -14.59
C VAL A 120 10.83 -4.49 -14.06
N VAL A 121 12.05 -3.95 -14.00
CA VAL A 121 12.28 -2.60 -13.49
C VAL A 121 11.53 -1.60 -14.36
N GLN A 122 10.84 -0.65 -13.74
CA GLN A 122 10.16 0.44 -14.46
C GLN A 122 11.16 1.27 -15.26
N LYS A 123 10.67 2.10 -16.18
CA LYS A 123 11.52 3.09 -16.87
C LYS A 123 11.96 4.19 -15.91
N SER A 124 12.96 4.98 -16.29
CA SER A 124 13.51 6.06 -15.46
C SER A 124 12.52 7.19 -15.11
N ASP A 125 11.41 7.25 -15.83
CA ASP A 125 10.28 8.15 -15.58
C ASP A 125 9.13 7.48 -14.78
N PHE A 126 9.35 6.26 -14.30
CA PHE A 126 8.38 5.42 -13.58
C PHE A 126 7.17 4.98 -14.39
N THR A 127 7.27 4.99 -15.72
CA THR A 127 6.31 4.30 -16.60
C THR A 127 6.69 2.83 -16.76
N LEU A 128 5.74 2.01 -17.18
CA LEU A 128 5.97 0.57 -17.40
C LEU A 128 6.76 0.31 -18.68
N ASP A 129 7.59 -0.73 -18.66
CA ASP A 129 8.16 -1.35 -19.84
C ASP A 129 7.29 -2.53 -20.28
N ILE A 130 6.21 -2.22 -21.01
CA ILE A 130 5.18 -3.18 -21.44
C ILE A 130 5.78 -4.36 -22.22
N GLU A 131 6.74 -4.11 -23.10
CA GLU A 131 7.35 -5.16 -23.91
C GLU A 131 8.21 -6.12 -23.07
N SER A 132 8.98 -5.59 -22.13
CA SER A 132 9.70 -6.45 -21.18
C SER A 132 8.75 -7.23 -20.27
N ILE A 133 7.63 -6.63 -19.84
CA ILE A 133 6.60 -7.32 -19.06
C ILE A 133 6.04 -8.50 -19.87
N LYS A 134 5.60 -8.28 -21.12
CA LYS A 134 5.03 -9.33 -21.97
C LYS A 134 6.02 -10.48 -22.21
N ARG A 135 7.29 -10.16 -22.48
CA ARG A 135 8.35 -11.18 -22.63
C ARG A 135 8.46 -12.08 -21.40
N GLU A 136 8.49 -11.50 -20.20
CA GLU A 136 8.55 -12.27 -18.95
C GLU A 136 7.27 -13.07 -18.68
N LEU A 137 6.10 -12.55 -19.08
CA LEU A 137 4.83 -13.28 -19.02
C LEU A 137 4.85 -14.52 -19.93
N ASP A 138 5.46 -14.43 -21.11
CA ASP A 138 5.59 -15.56 -22.04
C ASP A 138 6.62 -16.59 -21.59
N GLU A 139 7.80 -16.13 -21.17
CA GLU A 139 8.92 -17.02 -20.82
C GLU A 139 8.71 -17.75 -19.49
N LYS A 140 8.08 -17.09 -18.52
CA LYS A 140 8.06 -17.58 -17.13
C LYS A 140 6.67 -17.84 -16.57
N ALA A 141 5.62 -17.40 -17.27
CA ALA A 141 4.21 -17.65 -16.93
C ALA A 141 3.88 -17.52 -15.42
N PRO A 142 4.15 -16.35 -14.80
CA PRO A 142 3.89 -16.14 -13.38
C PRO A 142 2.43 -16.36 -13.01
N LYS A 143 2.19 -16.83 -11.78
CA LYS A 143 0.84 -17.04 -11.26
C LYS A 143 0.14 -15.73 -10.92
N LEU A 144 0.89 -14.75 -10.42
CA LEU A 144 0.39 -13.42 -10.08
C LEU A 144 1.26 -12.35 -10.75
N MET A 145 0.63 -11.26 -11.19
CA MET A 145 1.30 -10.02 -11.60
C MET A 145 0.73 -8.86 -10.78
N PHE A 146 1.58 -8.12 -10.07
CA PHE A 146 1.16 -6.98 -9.26
C PHE A 146 1.39 -5.64 -9.98
N LEU A 147 0.31 -4.91 -10.20
CA LEU A 147 0.28 -3.55 -10.73
C LEU A 147 -0.12 -2.59 -9.60
N CYS A 148 0.81 -1.80 -9.06
CA CYS A 148 0.47 -0.79 -8.05
C CYS A 148 0.13 0.53 -8.74
N SER A 149 -1.12 0.99 -8.66
CA SER A 149 -1.60 2.19 -9.35
C SER A 149 -2.62 2.96 -8.50
N PRO A 150 -2.33 4.19 -8.06
CA PRO A 150 -1.05 4.87 -8.18
C PRO A 150 0.08 4.19 -7.39
N ASN A 151 1.29 4.17 -7.95
CA ASN A 151 2.41 3.39 -7.44
C ASN A 151 3.03 3.98 -6.16
N ASN A 152 3.41 3.12 -5.23
CA ASN A 152 4.25 3.45 -4.08
C ASN A 152 5.65 2.85 -4.30
N PRO A 153 6.75 3.64 -4.31
CA PRO A 153 6.87 5.00 -3.76
C PRO A 153 6.83 6.14 -4.77
N THR A 154 6.60 5.87 -6.06
CA THR A 154 6.84 6.88 -7.13
C THR A 154 5.73 7.91 -7.23
N GLY A 155 4.49 7.55 -6.89
CA GLY A 155 3.29 8.37 -6.99
C GLY A 155 2.58 8.26 -8.35
N ALA A 156 3.23 7.68 -9.36
CA ALA A 156 2.71 7.63 -10.72
C ALA A 156 1.58 6.60 -10.88
N SER A 157 0.52 6.98 -11.61
CA SER A 157 -0.53 6.04 -12.02
C SER A 157 -0.14 5.28 -13.30
N ILE A 158 -0.61 4.04 -13.40
CA ILE A 158 -0.62 3.27 -14.63
C ILE A 158 -1.93 3.61 -15.38
N PRO A 159 -1.88 3.99 -16.67
CA PRO A 159 -3.08 4.20 -17.47
C PRO A 159 -3.98 2.95 -17.48
N LEU A 160 -5.29 3.13 -17.34
CA LEU A 160 -6.25 2.01 -17.30
C LEU A 160 -6.18 1.13 -18.57
N SER A 161 -5.89 1.73 -19.73
CA SER A 161 -5.68 1.00 -20.98
C SER A 161 -4.49 0.04 -20.92
N GLN A 162 -3.39 0.42 -20.26
CA GLN A 162 -2.23 -0.46 -20.08
C GLN A 162 -2.52 -1.56 -19.06
N VAL A 163 -3.27 -1.25 -17.99
CA VAL A 163 -3.76 -2.27 -17.04
C VAL A 163 -4.60 -3.31 -17.79
N LYS A 164 -5.53 -2.86 -18.62
CA LYS A 164 -6.39 -3.72 -19.45
C LYS A 164 -5.58 -4.58 -20.42
N GLU A 165 -4.65 -3.98 -21.15
CA GLU A 165 -3.77 -4.67 -22.11
C GLU A 165 -2.97 -5.78 -21.43
N LEU A 166 -2.29 -5.46 -20.32
CA LEU A 166 -1.50 -6.43 -19.57
C LEU A 166 -2.36 -7.51 -18.94
N ALA A 167 -3.54 -7.16 -18.41
CA ALA A 167 -4.46 -8.14 -17.83
C ALA A 167 -5.03 -9.11 -18.86
N GLN A 168 -5.28 -8.66 -20.10
CA GLN A 168 -5.72 -9.51 -21.20
C GLN A 168 -4.59 -10.41 -21.72
N TYR A 169 -3.35 -9.92 -21.71
CA TYR A 169 -2.17 -10.70 -22.11
C TYR A 169 -1.79 -11.77 -21.08
N ASN A 170 -1.89 -11.42 -19.79
CA ASN A 170 -1.46 -12.28 -18.70
C ASN A 170 -2.34 -13.53 -18.58
N LYS A 171 -1.69 -14.70 -18.50
CA LYS A 171 -2.37 -15.99 -18.28
C LYS A 171 -2.65 -16.27 -16.80
N GLY A 172 -1.94 -15.61 -15.89
CA GLY A 172 -2.15 -15.66 -14.44
C GLY A 172 -3.21 -14.68 -13.94
N ILE A 173 -3.19 -14.40 -12.64
CA ILE A 173 -4.03 -13.37 -12.01
C ILE A 173 -3.31 -12.02 -12.08
N THR A 174 -4.04 -11.00 -12.48
CA THR A 174 -3.57 -9.62 -12.46
C THR A 174 -4.13 -8.92 -11.22
N VAL A 175 -3.24 -8.56 -10.30
CA VAL A 175 -3.60 -7.87 -9.06
C VAL A 175 -3.30 -6.39 -9.24
N VAL A 176 -4.33 -5.55 -9.19
CA VAL A 176 -4.20 -4.09 -9.23
C VAL A 176 -4.31 -3.55 -7.81
N ASP A 177 -3.19 -3.13 -7.23
CA ASP A 177 -3.17 -2.49 -5.91
C ASP A 177 -3.48 -1.00 -6.06
N GLU A 178 -4.69 -0.66 -5.64
CA GLU A 178 -5.26 0.69 -5.69
C GLU A 178 -5.32 1.32 -4.29
N ALA A 179 -4.34 1.08 -3.42
CA ALA A 179 -4.30 1.65 -2.07
C ALA A 179 -4.38 3.19 -2.02
N TYR A 180 -4.06 3.88 -3.12
CA TYR A 180 -4.04 5.35 -3.22
C TYR A 180 -5.00 5.94 -4.27
N ILE A 181 -5.84 5.12 -4.92
CA ILE A 181 -6.68 5.60 -6.04
C ILE A 181 -7.72 6.65 -5.62
N ASP A 182 -8.13 6.68 -4.35
CA ASP A 182 -9.09 7.67 -3.84
C ASP A 182 -8.52 9.12 -3.85
N PHE A 183 -7.21 9.30 -4.07
CA PHE A 183 -6.57 10.60 -4.31
C PHE A 183 -6.41 10.93 -5.80
N SER A 184 -6.65 9.96 -6.66
CA SER A 184 -6.46 10.06 -8.10
C SER A 184 -7.74 10.52 -8.78
N THR A 185 -7.59 11.20 -9.91
CA THR A 185 -8.70 11.48 -10.83
C THR A 185 -8.87 10.40 -11.90
N ASN A 186 -7.96 9.41 -11.93
CA ASN A 186 -7.99 8.33 -12.90
C ASN A 186 -9.11 7.34 -12.58
N GLU A 187 -9.64 6.71 -13.63
CA GLU A 187 -10.60 5.63 -13.48
C GLU A 187 -9.95 4.40 -12.81
N SER A 188 -10.74 3.75 -11.96
CA SER A 188 -10.35 2.54 -11.23
C SER A 188 -10.39 1.29 -12.12
N ALA A 189 -9.48 0.36 -11.87
CA ALA A 189 -9.47 -0.98 -12.47
C ALA A 189 -10.67 -1.86 -12.08
N ILE A 190 -11.50 -1.41 -11.13
CA ILE A 190 -12.77 -2.08 -10.79
C ILE A 190 -13.66 -2.22 -12.04
N SER A 191 -13.64 -1.24 -12.96
CA SER A 191 -14.45 -1.31 -14.18
C SER A 191 -14.03 -2.44 -15.13
N LEU A 192 -12.82 -2.97 -14.99
CA LEU A 192 -12.30 -4.06 -15.81
C LEU A 192 -12.69 -5.46 -15.31
N ILE A 193 -13.21 -5.58 -14.08
CA ILE A 193 -13.50 -6.90 -13.46
C ILE A 193 -14.59 -7.66 -14.24
N SER A 194 -15.57 -6.97 -14.78
CA SER A 194 -16.63 -7.57 -15.61
C SER A 194 -16.13 -8.06 -16.97
N GLU A 195 -15.01 -7.50 -17.46
CA GLU A 195 -14.40 -7.88 -18.74
C GLU A 195 -13.35 -8.98 -18.60
N ASN A 196 -12.77 -9.16 -17.41
CA ASN A 196 -11.73 -10.14 -17.15
C ASN A 196 -11.78 -10.64 -15.70
N GLU A 197 -12.26 -11.87 -15.54
CA GLU A 197 -12.45 -12.53 -14.24
C GLU A 197 -11.13 -12.83 -13.50
N ARG A 198 -9.97 -12.68 -14.16
CA ARG A 198 -8.62 -12.86 -13.57
C ARG A 198 -8.05 -11.57 -13.00
N ILE A 199 -8.84 -10.50 -12.92
CA ILE A 199 -8.45 -9.26 -12.25
C ILE A 199 -8.90 -9.29 -10.80
N VAL A 200 -7.98 -8.93 -9.89
CA VAL A 200 -8.28 -8.65 -8.49
C VAL A 200 -7.84 -7.22 -8.20
N VAL A 201 -8.75 -6.37 -7.75
CA VAL A 201 -8.42 -5.01 -7.33
C VAL A 201 -8.33 -4.96 -5.81
N LEU A 202 -7.23 -4.43 -5.28
CA LEU A 202 -7.04 -4.23 -3.85
C LEU A 202 -7.30 -2.78 -3.48
N ARG A 203 -8.06 -2.57 -2.40
CA ARG A 203 -8.35 -1.28 -1.79
C ARG A 203 -8.02 -1.33 -0.30
N THR A 204 -7.89 -0.15 0.31
CA THR A 204 -7.73 -0.06 1.76
C THR A 204 -8.43 1.18 2.32
N LEU A 205 -8.96 1.06 3.54
CA LEU A 205 -9.40 2.22 4.31
C LEU A 205 -8.24 2.89 5.07
N SER A 206 -7.00 2.46 4.84
CA SER A 206 -5.85 2.98 5.59
C SER A 206 -5.41 4.38 5.18
N LYS A 207 -5.71 4.81 3.95
CA LYS A 207 -5.15 6.03 3.35
C LYS A 207 -6.18 7.16 3.34
N ALA A 208 -6.88 7.39 2.22
CA ALA A 208 -7.85 8.48 2.07
C ALA A 208 -8.95 8.47 3.16
N TRP A 209 -9.33 7.27 3.60
CA TRP A 209 -10.34 7.03 4.63
C TRP A 209 -9.86 7.29 6.07
N GLY A 210 -8.57 7.57 6.29
CA GLY A 210 -8.02 7.90 7.61
C GLY A 210 -8.10 6.76 8.63
N LEU A 211 -8.28 5.51 8.20
CA LEU A 211 -8.54 4.35 9.08
C LEU A 211 -7.37 3.35 9.09
N ALA A 212 -6.13 3.84 9.07
CA ALA A 212 -4.93 3.00 9.10
C ALA A 212 -4.91 2.04 10.28
N GLY A 213 -5.23 2.53 11.49
CA GLY A 213 -5.30 1.73 12.72
C GLY A 213 -6.47 0.75 12.78
N GLY A 214 -7.50 0.92 11.93
CA GLY A 214 -8.61 -0.02 11.84
C GLY A 214 -8.27 -1.30 11.07
N ARG A 215 -7.16 -1.29 10.31
CA ARG A 215 -6.66 -2.44 9.53
C ARG A 215 -7.75 -3.05 8.63
N ILE A 216 -8.31 -2.26 7.72
CA ILE A 216 -9.32 -2.74 6.76
C ILE A 216 -8.78 -2.66 5.33
N GLY A 217 -8.69 -3.82 4.69
CA GLY A 217 -8.45 -4.01 3.27
C GLY A 217 -9.66 -4.62 2.59
N ILE A 218 -9.81 -4.37 1.30
CA ILE A 218 -10.89 -4.91 0.47
C ILE A 218 -10.27 -5.46 -0.80
N ALA A 219 -10.60 -6.70 -1.17
CA ALA A 219 -10.37 -7.23 -2.50
C ALA A 219 -11.69 -7.24 -3.26
N ILE A 220 -11.67 -6.71 -4.48
CA ILE A 220 -12.77 -6.74 -5.43
C ILE A 220 -12.36 -7.66 -6.57
N ALA A 221 -13.09 -8.75 -6.79
CA ALA A 221 -12.76 -9.76 -7.80
C ALA A 221 -14.03 -10.46 -8.29
N SER A 222 -13.91 -11.38 -9.25
CA SER A 222 -15.02 -12.26 -9.64
C SER A 222 -15.60 -13.02 -8.42
N GLU A 223 -16.85 -13.47 -8.53
CA GLU A 223 -17.50 -14.25 -7.48
C GLU A 223 -16.74 -15.56 -7.21
N GLU A 224 -16.16 -16.17 -8.26
CA GLU A 224 -15.34 -17.38 -8.14
C GLU A 224 -14.10 -17.13 -7.26
N ILE A 225 -13.28 -16.13 -7.59
CA ILE A 225 -12.09 -15.79 -6.80
C ILE A 225 -12.49 -15.42 -5.37
N THR A 226 -13.53 -14.60 -5.22
CA THR A 226 -14.05 -14.18 -3.90
C THR A 226 -14.44 -15.39 -3.06
N SER A 227 -15.14 -16.37 -3.65
CA SER A 227 -15.56 -17.59 -2.95
C SER A 227 -14.38 -18.42 -2.43
N ILE A 228 -13.26 -18.45 -3.17
CA ILE A 228 -12.05 -19.17 -2.78
C ILE A 228 -11.30 -18.39 -1.70
N MET A 229 -11.22 -17.07 -1.78
CA MET A 229 -10.62 -16.24 -0.72
C MET A 229 -11.30 -16.50 0.64
N TYR A 230 -12.63 -16.68 0.66
CA TYR A 230 -13.36 -17.04 1.88
C TYR A 230 -13.04 -18.42 2.44
N LYS A 231 -12.53 -19.35 1.62
CA LYS A 231 -12.07 -20.67 2.09
C LYS A 231 -10.70 -20.59 2.76
N VAL A 232 -9.86 -19.64 2.33
CA VAL A 232 -8.46 -19.51 2.77
C VAL A 232 -8.31 -18.57 3.96
N LYS A 233 -9.07 -17.47 4.00
CA LYS A 233 -8.98 -16.50 5.10
C LYS A 233 -9.41 -17.12 6.43
N TYR A 234 -8.90 -16.56 7.53
CA TYR A 234 -9.42 -16.92 8.85
C TYR A 234 -10.90 -16.49 9.01
N PRO A 235 -11.72 -17.28 9.71
CA PRO A 235 -13.14 -16.99 9.86
C PRO A 235 -13.38 -15.62 10.52
N TYR A 236 -12.64 -15.30 11.58
CA TYR A 236 -12.79 -14.04 12.34
C TYR A 236 -11.56 -13.13 12.20
N ASN A 237 -11.14 -12.85 10.95
CA ASN A 237 -9.94 -12.05 10.68
C ASN A 237 -10.08 -10.56 11.03
N ILE A 238 -11.31 -10.02 11.09
CA ILE A 238 -11.56 -8.59 11.36
C ILE A 238 -12.26 -8.40 12.71
N PRO A 239 -11.61 -7.74 13.69
CA PRO A 239 -12.21 -7.43 14.97
C PRO A 239 -13.49 -6.58 14.86
N LEU A 240 -14.43 -6.78 15.79
CA LEU A 240 -15.69 -6.01 15.83
C LEU A 240 -15.47 -4.49 15.84
N PRO A 241 -14.55 -3.92 16.65
CA PRO A 241 -14.25 -2.47 16.61
C PRO A 241 -13.89 -1.96 15.22
N SER A 242 -13.04 -2.70 14.51
CA SER A 242 -12.60 -2.36 13.15
C SER A 242 -13.76 -2.39 12.17
N GLN A 243 -14.66 -3.38 12.24
CA GLN A 243 -15.85 -3.42 11.39
C GLN A 243 -16.78 -2.23 11.63
N LEU A 244 -17.01 -1.84 12.90
CA LEU A 244 -17.87 -0.71 13.24
C LEU A 244 -17.29 0.62 12.75
N CYS A 245 -15.99 0.83 12.92
CA CYS A 245 -15.30 2.01 12.39
C CYS A 245 -15.36 2.06 10.86
N ALA A 246 -15.18 0.92 10.18
CA ALA A 246 -15.29 0.83 8.72
C ALA A 246 -16.67 1.24 8.21
N ILE A 247 -17.73 0.70 8.83
CA ILE A 247 -19.12 1.03 8.46
C ILE A 247 -19.39 2.53 8.62
N LYS A 248 -18.97 3.12 9.75
CA LYS A 248 -19.13 4.56 10.01
C LYS A 248 -18.38 5.42 8.99
N ALA A 249 -17.15 5.04 8.66
CA ALA A 249 -16.35 5.72 7.65
C ALA A 249 -17.02 5.64 6.28
N LEU A 250 -17.36 4.43 5.81
CA LEU A 250 -17.98 4.17 4.50
C LEU A 250 -19.31 4.89 4.29
N ASN A 251 -20.13 4.99 5.35
CA ASN A 251 -21.38 5.77 5.31
C ASN A 251 -21.15 7.30 5.17
N SER A 252 -19.92 7.77 5.35
CA SER A 252 -19.51 9.18 5.20
C SER A 252 -18.73 9.43 3.90
N TYR A 253 -18.90 8.58 2.88
CA TYR A 253 -18.16 8.60 1.61
C TYR A 253 -17.91 10.01 1.05
N SER A 254 -18.97 10.81 0.83
CA SER A 254 -18.82 12.14 0.22
C SER A 254 -17.91 13.08 1.01
N LYS A 255 -17.98 13.03 2.34
CA LYS A 255 -17.10 13.82 3.23
C LYS A 255 -15.65 13.35 3.13
N VAL A 256 -15.42 12.04 3.11
CA VAL A 256 -14.06 11.48 2.97
C VAL A 256 -13.43 11.90 1.64
N MET A 257 -14.19 11.85 0.54
CA MET A 257 -13.71 12.27 -0.77
C MET A 257 -13.41 13.79 -0.82
N GLU A 258 -14.19 14.61 -0.11
CA GLU A 258 -13.88 16.04 0.04
C GLU A 258 -12.55 16.27 0.78
N GLU A 259 -12.30 15.55 1.87
CA GLU A 259 -11.04 15.63 2.61
C GLU A 259 -9.85 15.10 1.78
N ALA A 260 -10.02 14.01 1.04
CA ALA A 260 -9.02 13.51 0.11
C ALA A 260 -8.66 14.57 -0.95
N LYS A 261 -9.65 15.32 -1.44
CA LYS A 261 -9.43 16.44 -2.37
C LYS A 261 -8.68 17.61 -1.72
N LYS A 262 -8.88 17.90 -0.43
CA LYS A 262 -8.08 18.91 0.28
C LYS A 262 -6.60 18.49 0.35
N ILE A 263 -6.34 17.20 0.57
CA ILE A 263 -4.98 16.64 0.54
C ILE A 263 -4.34 16.79 -0.84
N THR A 264 -5.07 16.56 -1.94
CA THR A 264 -4.52 16.72 -3.30
C THR A 264 -4.24 18.18 -3.65
N ILE A 265 -5.09 19.12 -3.21
CA ILE A 265 -4.83 20.56 -3.34
C ILE A 265 -3.57 20.96 -2.56
N GLU A 266 -3.46 20.49 -1.31
CA GLU A 266 -2.30 20.76 -0.47
C GLU A 266 -1.02 20.14 -1.03
N ARG A 267 -1.11 18.96 -1.65
CA ARG A 267 0.01 18.32 -2.35
C ARG A 267 0.60 19.22 -3.43
N GLU A 268 -0.25 19.86 -4.24
CA GLU A 268 0.23 20.77 -5.29
C GLU A 268 0.84 22.05 -4.70
N ARG A 269 0.30 22.58 -3.61
CA ARG A 269 0.93 23.69 -2.88
C ARG A 269 2.33 23.32 -2.37
N VAL A 270 2.46 22.14 -1.75
CA VAL A 270 3.73 21.62 -1.25
C VAL A 270 4.71 21.37 -2.40
N ARG A 271 4.25 20.82 -3.53
CA ARG A 271 5.05 20.67 -4.75
C ARG A 271 5.64 22.02 -5.18
N SER A 272 4.80 23.05 -5.34
CA SER A 272 5.27 24.37 -5.75
C SER A 272 6.24 25.00 -4.75
N ALA A 273 6.05 24.79 -3.45
CA ALA A 273 7.00 25.26 -2.44
C ALA A 273 8.37 24.54 -2.53
N LEU A 274 8.36 23.22 -2.73
CA LEU A 274 9.58 22.42 -2.90
C LEU A 274 10.40 22.85 -4.14
N GLU A 275 9.74 23.28 -5.22
CA GLU A 275 10.42 23.78 -6.44
C GLU A 275 11.30 25.00 -6.17
N THR A 276 11.02 25.76 -5.10
CA THR A 276 11.77 26.97 -4.73
C THR A 276 12.96 26.71 -3.81
N ILE A 277 13.14 25.47 -3.32
CA ILE A 277 14.18 25.13 -2.35
C ILE A 277 15.44 24.69 -3.10
N ASP A 278 16.55 25.41 -2.92
CA ASP A 278 17.85 24.96 -3.43
C ASP A 278 18.25 23.61 -2.80
N GLY A 279 18.85 22.74 -3.60
CA GLY A 279 19.09 21.36 -3.24
C GLY A 279 17.96 20.38 -3.64
N VAL A 280 16.73 20.85 -3.90
CA VAL A 280 15.69 20.02 -4.56
C VAL A 280 16.04 19.89 -6.04
N LYS A 281 16.21 18.67 -6.53
CA LYS A 281 16.68 18.38 -7.91
C LYS A 281 15.57 17.96 -8.86
N LYS A 282 14.58 17.22 -8.37
CA LYS A 282 13.43 16.78 -9.16
C LYS A 282 12.28 16.40 -8.25
N ILE A 283 11.07 16.83 -8.59
CA ILE A 283 9.84 16.35 -7.95
C ILE A 283 9.10 15.51 -8.98
N PHE A 284 8.72 14.29 -8.63
CA PHE A 284 8.02 13.40 -9.55
C PHE A 284 6.50 13.68 -9.55
N PRO A 285 5.78 13.39 -10.66
CA PRO A 285 4.32 13.41 -10.67
C PRO A 285 3.76 12.48 -9.60
N SER A 286 2.58 12.82 -9.05
CA SER A 286 1.93 12.00 -8.03
C SER A 286 0.43 12.10 -8.12
N ASP A 287 -0.25 10.97 -8.03
CA ASP A 287 -1.70 10.83 -7.85
C ASP A 287 -2.05 10.28 -6.46
N THR A 288 -1.15 10.46 -5.48
CA THR A 288 -1.27 9.92 -4.11
C THR A 288 -1.35 11.02 -3.04
N ASN A 289 -1.29 10.65 -1.76
CA ASN A 289 -1.10 11.59 -0.65
C ASN A 289 0.38 11.83 -0.29
N PHE A 290 1.31 11.60 -1.22
CA PHE A 290 2.73 11.87 -1.00
C PHE A 290 3.40 12.39 -2.27
N LEU A 291 4.61 12.90 -2.14
CA LEU A 291 5.50 13.26 -3.24
C LEU A 291 6.81 12.48 -3.12
N LEU A 292 7.31 11.95 -4.23
CA LEU A 292 8.70 11.51 -4.32
C LEU A 292 9.54 12.69 -4.81
N VAL A 293 10.60 13.01 -4.07
CA VAL A 293 11.45 14.18 -4.31
C VAL A 293 12.91 13.76 -4.31
N ARG A 294 13.61 14.01 -5.40
CA ARG A 294 15.07 13.87 -5.47
C ARG A 294 15.72 15.13 -4.92
N VAL A 295 16.60 14.97 -3.95
CA VAL A 295 17.32 16.06 -3.30
C VAL A 295 18.82 15.83 -3.33
N LYS A 296 19.62 16.88 -3.12
CA LYS A 296 21.05 16.76 -2.84
C LYS A 296 21.21 15.98 -1.52
N ARG A 297 22.13 15.01 -1.48
CA ARG A 297 22.58 14.39 -0.22
C ARG A 297 21.45 13.83 0.65
N ALA A 298 20.53 13.08 0.04
CA ALA A 298 19.26 12.68 0.68
C ALA A 298 19.43 11.84 1.96
N ASN A 299 20.47 11.02 2.08
CA ASN A 299 20.74 10.28 3.33
C ASN A 299 21.07 11.24 4.47
N GLU A 300 22.00 12.17 4.24
CA GLU A 300 22.37 13.17 5.25
C GLU A 300 21.20 14.11 5.56
N ALA A 301 20.46 14.54 4.52
CA ALA A 301 19.27 15.36 4.70
C ALA A 301 18.21 14.64 5.56
N TYR A 302 18.00 13.34 5.34
CA TYR A 302 17.08 12.54 6.15
C TYR A 302 17.54 12.42 7.60
N ASP A 303 18.82 12.17 7.84
CA ASP A 303 19.37 12.03 9.18
C ASP A 303 19.23 13.36 9.96
N GLU A 304 19.53 14.49 9.33
CA GLU A 304 19.37 15.82 9.95
C GLU A 304 17.91 16.20 10.19
N LEU A 305 17.01 15.91 9.25
CA LEU A 305 15.57 16.07 9.46
C LEU A 305 15.09 15.23 10.65
N SER A 306 15.54 13.98 10.76
CA SER A 306 15.15 13.05 11.83
C SER A 306 15.65 13.52 13.20
N LYS A 307 16.89 14.02 13.29
CA LYS A 307 17.42 14.66 14.50
C LYS A 307 16.60 15.87 14.95
N ARG A 308 16.02 16.60 13.98
CA ARG A 308 15.11 17.74 14.22
C ARG A 308 13.65 17.32 14.42
N GLY A 309 13.36 16.02 14.53
CA GLY A 309 12.02 15.49 14.79
C GLY A 309 11.10 15.42 13.56
N ILE A 310 11.61 15.63 12.35
CA ILE A 310 10.85 15.57 11.10
C ILE A 310 11.11 14.24 10.40
N ILE A 311 10.13 13.32 10.44
CA ILE A 311 10.26 11.97 9.88
C ILE A 311 9.58 11.90 8.51
N VAL A 312 10.39 11.93 7.44
CA VAL A 312 9.98 11.55 6.08
C VAL A 312 10.43 10.11 5.78
N ARG A 313 10.29 9.62 4.55
CA ARG A 313 10.80 8.28 4.18
C ARG A 313 11.97 8.38 3.20
N ASN A 314 13.15 7.95 3.63
CA ASN A 314 14.28 7.81 2.73
C ASN A 314 14.08 6.62 1.76
N ARG A 315 14.17 6.88 0.45
CA ARG A 315 14.02 5.89 -0.64
C ARG A 315 15.30 5.71 -1.44
N SER A 316 16.43 6.23 -0.97
CA SER A 316 17.71 6.17 -1.68
C SER A 316 18.21 4.76 -1.97
N LYS A 317 17.74 3.75 -1.22
CA LYS A 317 18.06 2.32 -1.44
C LYS A 317 17.17 1.63 -2.48
N GLU A 318 16.04 2.24 -2.85
CA GLU A 318 15.14 1.66 -3.87
C GLU A 318 15.72 1.90 -5.27
N VAL A 319 15.55 0.93 -6.16
CA VAL A 319 15.99 1.04 -7.56
C VAL A 319 15.36 2.28 -8.21
N LEU A 320 16.14 3.03 -9.01
CA LEU A 320 15.77 4.31 -9.64
C LEU A 320 15.46 5.49 -8.68
N CYS A 321 15.46 5.28 -7.37
CA CYS A 321 15.16 6.30 -6.36
C CYS A 321 16.42 6.82 -5.63
N ALA A 322 17.59 6.72 -6.26
CA ALA A 322 18.83 7.29 -5.73
C ALA A 322 18.63 8.76 -5.35
N SER A 323 19.05 9.09 -4.13
CA SER A 323 18.88 10.41 -3.50
C SER A 323 17.44 10.93 -3.46
N CYS A 324 16.45 10.04 -3.31
CA CYS A 324 15.05 10.42 -3.17
C CYS A 324 14.53 10.29 -1.74
N LEU A 325 13.76 11.28 -1.31
CA LEU A 325 12.89 11.26 -0.12
C LEU A 325 11.43 11.18 -0.58
N ARG A 326 10.62 10.36 0.08
CA ARG A 326 9.17 10.34 -0.09
C ARG A 326 8.55 11.10 1.07
N ILE A 327 7.84 12.17 0.75
CA ILE A 327 7.25 13.12 1.69
C ILE A 327 5.74 12.93 1.66
N THR A 328 5.15 12.49 2.77
CA THR A 328 3.69 12.40 2.92
C THR A 328 3.11 13.79 3.12
N ILE A 329 1.95 14.05 2.54
CA ILE A 329 1.23 15.31 2.72
C ILE A 329 0.42 15.23 4.02
N GLY A 330 0.81 16.04 5.00
CA GLY A 330 0.12 16.21 6.28
C GLY A 330 -0.79 17.44 6.28
N SER A 331 -1.06 17.95 7.48
CA SER A 331 -1.69 19.25 7.65
C SER A 331 -0.79 20.39 7.13
N ARG A 332 -1.39 21.54 6.85
CA ARG A 332 -0.63 22.70 6.37
C ARG A 332 0.50 23.12 7.32
N ALA A 333 0.26 23.07 8.63
CA ALA A 333 1.26 23.41 9.64
C ALA A 333 2.45 22.41 9.65
N GLU A 334 2.17 21.11 9.57
CA GLU A 334 3.22 20.07 9.46
C GLU A 334 4.01 20.23 8.16
N ASN A 335 3.33 20.50 7.04
CA ASN A 335 3.96 20.70 5.75
C ASN A 335 4.85 21.97 5.74
N ASP A 336 4.37 23.08 6.30
CA ASP A 336 5.14 24.33 6.38
C ASP A 336 6.39 24.17 7.26
N LEU A 337 6.28 23.48 8.41
CA LEU A 337 7.42 23.15 9.27
C LEU A 337 8.43 22.23 8.56
N MET A 338 7.95 21.21 7.86
CA MET A 338 8.81 20.31 7.08
C MET A 338 9.53 21.07 5.96
N LEU A 339 8.83 21.94 5.23
CA LEU A 339 9.39 22.74 4.14
C LEU A 339 10.49 23.71 4.63
N SER A 340 10.26 24.43 5.73
CA SER A 340 11.27 25.34 6.28
C SER A 340 12.49 24.56 6.79
N THR A 341 12.28 23.47 7.52
CA THR A 341 13.37 22.64 8.05
C THR A 341 14.18 21.99 6.92
N LEU A 342 13.52 21.49 5.87
CA LEU A 342 14.19 20.93 4.69
C LEU A 342 15.05 21.98 3.98
N LYS A 343 14.55 23.22 3.85
CA LYS A 343 15.30 24.32 3.23
C LYS A 343 16.58 24.65 4.00
N GLU A 344 16.50 24.71 5.33
CA GLU A 344 17.67 24.91 6.19
C GLU A 344 18.67 23.76 6.04
N VAL A 345 18.21 22.51 6.21
CA VAL A 345 19.05 21.32 6.10
C VAL A 345 19.76 21.24 4.75
N LEU A 346 19.07 21.48 3.64
CA LEU A 346 19.68 21.43 2.31
C LEU A 346 20.66 22.57 2.04
N SER A 347 20.51 23.72 2.72
CA SER A 347 21.44 24.84 2.62
C SER A 347 22.75 24.61 3.40
N GLU A 348 22.70 23.79 4.45
CA GLU A 348 23.85 23.41 5.29
C GLU A 348 24.70 22.28 4.66
N LEU A 349 24.11 21.50 3.73
CA LEU A 349 24.71 20.35 3.03
C LEU A 349 25.34 20.75 1.70
#